data_AF-R6WG82-F1
#
_entry.id   AF-R6WG82-F1
#
_cell.length_a   1.000
_cell.length_b   1.000
_cell.length_c   1.000
_cell.angle_alpha   90.00
_cell.angle_beta   90.00
_cell.angle_gamma   90.00
#
_symmetry.space_group_name_H-M   'P 1'
#
loop_
_entity.id
_entity.type
_entity.pdbx_description
1 polymer ?
#
loop_
_entity_poly.entity_id
_entity_poly.type
_entity_poly.pdbx_seq_one_letter_code
_entity_poly.pdbx_strand_id
1 'polypeptide(L)' 'MVSKIDDDTYQVQVVSWYDNENSYTSQMVRTIKYFAELA' A
#
# COMPACT_ATOMS: atom_id res chain seq x y z
N MET A 1 3.29 7.15 -13.66
CA MET A 1 3.82 7.59 -14.98
C MET A 1 4.04 6.34 -15.82
N VAL A 2 3.65 6.32 -17.09
CA VAL A 2 3.79 5.15 -17.98
C VAL A 2 4.65 5.56 -19.18
N SER A 3 5.68 4.77 -19.49
CA SER A 3 6.61 5.01 -20.60
C SER A 3 6.70 3.75 -21.47
N LYS A 4 6.49 3.87 -22.78
CA LYS A 4 6.69 2.75 -23.74
C LYS A 4 8.19 2.45 -23.84
N ILE A 5 8.57 1.18 -23.72
CA ILE A 5 9.96 0.74 -23.85
C ILE A 5 10.18 0.07 -25.22
N ASP A 6 9.27 -0.83 -25.62
CA ASP A 6 9.28 -1.54 -26.92
C ASP A 6 7.85 -1.91 -27.33
N ASP A 7 7.68 -2.72 -28.38
CA ASP A 7 6.35 -3.18 -28.82
C ASP A 7 5.70 -4.10 -27.79
N ASP A 8 4.51 -3.68 -27.34
CA ASP A 8 3.73 -4.28 -26.26
C ASP A 8 4.38 -4.26 -24.86
N THR A 9 5.53 -3.61 -24.65
CA THR A 9 6.16 -3.44 -23.31
C THR A 9 6.19 -2.00 -22.82
N TYR A 10 5.81 -1.81 -21.55
CA TYR A 10 5.69 -0.51 -20.91
C TYR A 10 6.26 -0.51 -19.49
N GLN A 11 7.01 0.55 -19.15
CA GLN A 11 7.44 0.83 -17.78
C GLN A 11 6.34 1.58 -17.05
N VAL A 12 5.91 1.07 -15.90
CA VAL A 12 4.97 1.75 -15.01
C VAL A 12 5.68 2.15 -13.73
N GLN A 13 5.69 3.45 -13.45
CA GLN A 13 6.22 4.02 -12.22
C GLN A 13 5.08 4.46 -11.31
N VAL A 14 5.11 3.97 -10.07
CA VAL A 14 4.13 4.29 -9.02
C VAL A 14 4.87 4.89 -7.83
N VAL A 15 4.30 5.94 -7.25
CA VAL A 15 4.76 6.53 -6.00
C VAL A 15 3.62 6.41 -5.00
N SER A 16 3.92 5.92 -3.80
CA SER A 16 2.98 5.87 -2.69
C SER A 16 3.54 6.66 -1.52
N TRP A 17 2.73 7.58 -1.01
CA TRP A 17 3.00 8.29 0.23
C TRP A 17 2.16 7.69 1.34
N TYR A 18 2.73 7.61 2.53
CA TYR A 18 2.00 7.31 3.74
C TYR A 18 2.62 8.11 4.89
N ASP A 19 1.79 8.48 5.84
CA ASP A 19 2.24 9.02 7.12
C ASP A 19 2.84 7.87 7.93
N ASN A 20 4.13 7.90 8.23
CA ASN A 20 4.85 6.78 8.83
C ASN A 20 4.37 6.45 10.24
N GLU A 21 3.92 7.43 11.02
CA GLU A 21 3.50 7.23 12.40
C GLU A 21 2.02 6.83 12.46
N ASN A 22 1.16 7.60 11.79
CA ASN A 22 -0.27 7.38 11.86
C ASN A 22 -0.69 6.15 11.05
N SER A 23 -0.10 5.93 9.86
CA SER A 23 -0.49 4.78 9.02
C SER A 23 -0.09 3.46 9.67
N TYR A 24 1.09 3.41 10.31
CA TYR A 24 1.53 2.21 11.03
C TYR A 24 0.65 1.94 12.26
N THR A 25 0.42 2.97 13.09
CA THR A 25 -0.42 2.85 14.28
C THR A 25 -1.84 2.44 13.92
N SER A 26 -2.40 3.05 12.88
CA SER A 26 -3.74 2.71 12.38
C SER A 26 -3.82 1.27 11.88
N GLN A 27 -2.81 0.77 11.15
CA GLN A 27 -2.77 -0.62 10.69
C GLN A 27 -2.66 -1.61 11.85
N MET A 28 -1.86 -1.30 12.88
CA MET A 28 -1.76 -2.11 14.08
C MET A 28 -3.12 -2.21 14.79
N VAL A 29 -3.81 -1.08 15.00
CA VAL A 29 -5.13 -1.07 15.65
C VAL A 29 -6.17 -1.87 14.86
N ARG A 30 -6.22 -1.73 13.53
CA ARG A 30 -7.13 -2.53 12.68
C ARG A 30 -6.87 -4.02 12.82
N THR A 31 -5.60 -4.41 12.84
CA THR A 31 -5.19 -5.82 12.96
C THR A 31 -5.61 -6.40 14.31
N ILE A 32 -5.40 -5.66 15.41
CA ILE A 32 -5.81 -6.10 16.76
C ILE A 32 -7.33 -6.22 16.86
N LYS A 33 -8.08 -5.24 16.32
CA LYS A 33 -9.55 -5.29 16.29
C LYS A 33 -10.06 -6.51 15.55
N TYR A 34 -9.49 -6.80 14.38
CA TYR A 34 -9.83 -8.00 13.62
C TYR A 34 -9.63 -9.28 14.44
N PHE A 35 -8.51 -9.43 15.15
CA PHE A 35 -8.29 -10.59 16.02
C PHE A 35 -9.23 -10.65 17.22
N ALA A 36 -9.63 -9.50 17.77
CA ALA A 36 -10.59 -9.45 18.87
C ALA A 36 -12.00 -9.88 18.45
N GLU A 37 -12.38 -9.66 17.19
CA GLU A 37 -13.69 -10.06 16.63
C GLU A 37 -13.74 -11.52 16.16
N LEU A 38 -12.58 -12.18 16.01
CA LEU A 38 -12.48 -13.60 15.64
C LEU A 38 -12.62 -14.58 16.82
N ALA A 39 -12.59 -14.08 18.06
CA ALA A 39 -12.59 -14.87 19.29
C ALA A 39 -13.96 -14.90 19.98
#